data_AF-A0A377KHD7-F1
#
_entry.id   AF-A0A377KHD7-F1
#
_cell.length_a   1.000
_cell.length_b   1.000
_cell.length_c   1.000
_cell.angle_alpha   90.00
_cell.angle_beta   90.00
_cell.angle_gamma   90.00
#
_symmetry.space_group_name_H-M   'P 1'
#
loop_
_entity.id
_entity.type
_entity.pdbx_description
1 polymer ?
#
loop_
_entity_poly.entity_id
_entity_poly.type
_entity_poly.pdbx_seq_one_letter_code
_entity_poly.pdbx_strand_id
1 'polypeptide(L)'
;MFGLFLIVALLLGYNLYLSVQIKGILFLVIDFVLIFALLYAYATYQYSLILDSEYEISLPNLLKLSFVSSFSSFPAFLKLLIGGGIIFWITWNYKGLILFGLIGLLTVWNGLVTKQWREKLDTHLESYE
;
A
#
# COMPACT_ATOMS: atom_id res chain seq x y z
N MET A 1 4.20 0.37 -12.77
CA MET A 1 3.83 0.02 -11.37
C MET A 1 2.45 -0.62 -11.24
N PHE A 2 1.38 0.00 -11.76
CA PHE A 2 0.00 -0.52 -11.61
C PHE A 2 -0.21 -1.96 -12.12
N GLY A 3 0.30 -2.30 -13.31
CA GLY A 3 0.14 -3.67 -13.86
C GLY A 3 0.79 -4.77 -13.01
N LEU A 4 1.98 -4.49 -12.45
CA LEU A 4 2.66 -5.42 -11.53
C LEU A 4 1.85 -5.62 -10.25
N PHE A 5 1.37 -4.53 -9.66
CA PHE A 5 0.48 -4.59 -8.49
C PHE A 5 -0.78 -5.42 -8.79
N LEU A 6 -1.42 -5.21 -9.94
CA LEU A 6 -2.65 -5.91 -10.33
C LEU A 6 -2.40 -7.42 -10.45
N ILE A 7 -1.31 -7.83 -11.10
CA ILE A 7 -0.94 -9.25 -11.24
C ILE A 7 -0.73 -9.89 -9.87
N VAL A 8 0.02 -9.24 -8.98
CA VAL A 8 0.28 -9.74 -7.63
C VAL A 8 -1.01 -9.83 -6.81
N ALA A 9 -1.85 -8.80 -6.88
CA ALA A 9 -3.13 -8.76 -6.17
C ALA A 9 -4.10 -9.84 -6.66
N LEU A 10 -4.19 -10.07 -7.98
CA LEU A 10 -5.01 -11.16 -8.54
C LEU A 10 -4.49 -12.53 -8.15
N LEU A 11 -3.17 -12.74 -8.19
CA LEU A 11 -2.56 -14.01 -7.80
C LEU A 11 -2.84 -14.31 -6.32
N LEU A 12 -2.60 -13.34 -5.43
CA LEU A 12 -2.87 -13.50 -3.99
C LEU A 12 -4.37 -13.65 -3.71
N GLY A 13 -5.22 -12.88 -4.37
CA GLY A 13 -6.68 -12.98 -4.23
C GLY A 13 -7.23 -14.32 -4.71
N TYR A 14 -6.68 -14.87 -5.79
CA TYR A 14 -7.03 -16.21 -6.26
C TYR A 14 -6.59 -17.30 -5.26
N ASN A 15 -5.39 -17.17 -4.68
CA ASN A 15 -4.94 -18.06 -3.62
C ASN A 15 -5.81 -17.96 -2.36
N LEU A 16 -6.31 -16.77 -2.03
CA LEU A 16 -7.24 -16.58 -0.91
C LEU A 16 -8.57 -17.28 -1.19
N TYR A 17 -9.09 -17.18 -2.41
CA TYR A 17 -10.28 -17.92 -2.83
C TYR A 17 -10.10 -19.44 -2.74
N LEU A 18 -8.92 -19.96 -3.10
CA LEU A 18 -8.60 -21.38 -2.97
C LEU A 18 -8.46 -21.81 -1.51
N SER A 19 -7.88 -20.96 -0.66
CA SER A 19 -7.63 -21.25 0.75
C SER A 19 -8.93 -21.52 1.53
N VAL A 20 -10.01 -20.79 1.23
CA VAL A 20 -11.35 -21.00 1.84
C VAL A 20 -11.92 -22.41 1.57
N GLN A 21 -11.43 -23.11 0.55
CA GLN A 21 -11.88 -24.46 0.21
C GLN A 21 -11.16 -25.55 1.03
N ILE A 22 -10.09 -25.20 1.74
CA ILE A 22 -9.32 -26.10 2.59
C ILE A 22 -10.10 -26.36 3.90
N LYS A 23 -10.19 -27.62 4.33
CA LYS A 23 -10.86 -27.98 5.59
C LYS A 23 -9.88 -27.97 6.76
N GLY A 24 -10.35 -27.53 7.94
CA GLY A 24 -9.60 -27.56 9.20
C GLY A 24 -8.83 -26.28 9.50
N ILE A 25 -8.18 -26.20 10.66
CA ILE A 25 -7.62 -24.94 11.20
C ILE A 25 -6.55 -24.26 10.30
N LEU A 26 -5.94 -25.03 9.38
CA LEU A 26 -4.93 -24.53 8.46
C LEU A 26 -5.47 -23.44 7.52
N PHE A 27 -6.76 -23.46 7.15
CA PHE A 27 -7.34 -22.41 6.30
C PHE A 27 -7.19 -21.03 6.96
N LEU A 28 -7.36 -20.95 8.29
CA LEU A 28 -7.36 -19.68 9.02
C LEU A 28 -5.96 -19.06 9.05
N VAL A 29 -4.93 -19.90 9.22
CA VAL A 29 -3.53 -19.44 9.19
C VAL A 29 -3.16 -18.96 7.79
N ILE A 30 -3.55 -19.71 6.76
CA ILE A 30 -3.26 -19.35 5.37
C ILE A 30 -3.99 -18.06 4.98
N ASP A 31 -5.26 -17.92 5.33
CA ASP A 31 -6.05 -16.70 5.08
C ASP A 31 -5.44 -15.48 5.76
N PHE A 32 -5.00 -15.61 7.01
CA PHE A 32 -4.33 -14.53 7.72
C PHE A 32 -3.08 -14.05 6.98
N VAL A 33 -2.22 -14.98 6.54
CA VAL A 33 -1.00 -14.66 5.79
C VAL A 33 -1.34 -14.03 4.44
N LEU A 34 -2.34 -14.55 3.72
CA LEU A 34 -2.74 -14.04 2.41
C LEU A 34 -3.38 -12.65 2.49
N ILE A 35 -4.25 -12.41 3.48
CA ILE A 35 -4.83 -11.08 3.72
C ILE A 35 -3.72 -10.10 4.09
N PHE A 36 -2.80 -10.49 4.97
CA PHE A 36 -1.66 -9.65 5.31
C PHE A 36 -0.80 -9.32 4.08
N ALA A 37 -0.50 -10.31 3.23
CA ALA A 37 0.24 -10.12 2.00
C ALA A 37 -0.48 -9.18 1.02
N LEU A 38 -1.81 -9.25 0.91
CA LEU A 38 -2.62 -8.34 0.09
C LEU A 38 -2.55 -6.89 0.61
N LEU A 39 -2.74 -6.70 1.92
CA LEU A 39 -2.64 -5.38 2.55
C LEU A 39 -1.22 -4.80 2.39
N TYR A 40 -0.21 -5.65 2.51
CA TYR A 40 1.18 -5.27 2.31
C TYR A 40 1.49 -4.87 0.86
N ALA A 41 1.01 -5.64 -0.12
CA ALA A 41 1.14 -5.31 -1.54
C ALA A 41 0.47 -3.96 -1.86
N TYR A 42 -0.71 -3.70 -1.27
CA TYR A 42 -1.39 -2.43 -1.39
C TYR A 42 -0.59 -1.26 -0.81
N ALA A 43 -0.06 -1.39 0.40
CA ALA A 43 0.76 -0.33 1.00
C ALA A 43 2.03 -0.06 0.20
N THR A 44 2.72 -1.12 -0.27
CA THR A 44 3.92 -1.00 -1.12
C THR A 44 3.61 -0.26 -2.41
N TYR A 45 2.44 -0.51 -3.01
CA TYR A 45 1.98 0.21 -4.20
C TYR A 45 1.73 1.70 -3.91
N GLN A 46 1.10 2.04 -2.77
CA GLN A 46 0.88 3.44 -2.38
C GLN A 46 2.21 4.18 -2.15
N TYR A 47 3.17 3.56 -1.47
CA TYR A 47 4.52 4.12 -1.35
C TYR A 47 5.17 4.30 -2.71
N SER A 48 5.09 3.28 -3.58
CA SER A 48 5.68 3.37 -4.92
C SER A 48 5.12 4.54 -5.73
N LEU A 49 3.81 4.79 -5.67
CA LEU A 49 3.20 5.94 -6.36
C LEU A 49 3.72 7.28 -5.85
N ILE A 50 3.92 7.41 -4.55
CA ILE A 50 4.45 8.64 -3.95
C ILE A 50 5.90 8.85 -4.38
N LEU A 51 6.74 7.81 -4.28
CA LEU A 51 8.15 7.89 -4.66
C LEU A 51 8.33 8.20 -6.15
N ASP A 52 7.53 7.55 -7.02
CA ASP A 52 7.56 7.77 -8.47
C ASP A 52 7.14 9.20 -8.85
N SER A 53 6.29 9.83 -8.03
CA SER A 53 5.82 11.20 -8.25
C SER A 53 6.84 12.27 -7.82
N GLU A 54 7.82 11.91 -6.99
CA GLU A 54 8.68 12.89 -6.28
C GLU A 54 10.17 12.69 -6.57
N TYR A 55 10.59 11.49 -6.95
CA TYR A 55 11.98 11.17 -7.25
C TYR A 55 12.12 10.48 -8.62
N GLU A 56 13.04 10.96 -9.46
CA GLU A 56 13.44 10.27 -10.69
C GLU A 56 14.35 9.07 -10.35
N ILE A 57 13.74 7.93 -10.03
CA ILE A 57 14.45 6.70 -9.67
C ILE A 57 14.09 5.57 -10.65
N SER A 58 15.07 4.75 -11.01
CA SER A 58 14.81 3.56 -11.83
C SER A 58 13.85 2.58 -11.12
N LEU A 59 12.91 1.99 -11.88
CA LEU A 59 11.91 1.01 -11.40
C LEU A 59 12.42 -0.03 -10.37
N PRO A 60 13.58 -0.71 -10.56
CA PRO A 60 14.04 -1.70 -9.60
C PRO A 60 14.48 -1.09 -8.26
N ASN A 61 15.06 0.11 -8.26
CA ASN A 61 15.44 0.81 -7.04
C ASN A 61 14.21 1.37 -6.32
N LEU A 62 13.21 1.82 -7.08
CA LEU A 62 11.94 2.31 -6.55
C LEU A 62 11.17 1.21 -5.82
N LEU A 63 11.09 0.00 -6.39
CA LEU A 63 10.45 -1.15 -5.75
C LEU A 63 11.18 -1.58 -4.47
N LYS A 64 12.51 -1.67 -4.51
CA LYS A 64 13.33 -2.00 -3.34
C LYS A 64 13.14 -0.98 -2.22
N LEU A 65 13.20 0.31 -2.58
CA LEU A 65 13.04 1.39 -1.63
C LEU A 65 11.64 1.33 -1.03
N SER A 66 10.58 1.27 -1.84
CA SER A 66 9.19 1.17 -1.37
C SER A 66 8.93 -0.02 -0.45
N PHE A 67 9.57 -1.17 -0.72
CA PHE A 67 9.50 -2.34 0.15
C PHE A 67 10.14 -2.07 1.52
N VAL A 68 11.33 -1.45 1.52
CA VAL A 68 12.01 -1.03 2.75
C VAL A 68 11.22 0.06 3.48
N SER A 69 10.66 1.04 2.78
CA SER A 69 9.82 2.11 3.33
C SER A 69 8.62 1.57 4.08
N SER A 70 7.94 0.60 3.47
CA SER A 70 6.73 -0.01 4.02
C SER A 70 7.00 -0.78 5.32
N PHE A 71 8.23 -1.29 5.51
CA PHE A 71 8.69 -1.89 6.77
C PHE A 71 9.38 -0.91 7.74
N SER A 72 9.97 0.17 7.22
CA SER A 72 10.74 1.16 8.00
C SER A 72 9.89 1.88 9.04
N SER A 73 8.57 2.01 8.79
CA SER A 73 7.65 2.65 9.71
C SER A 73 6.31 1.90 9.81
N PHE A 74 6.30 0.84 10.63
CA PHE A 74 5.07 0.08 10.95
C PHE A 74 3.86 0.97 11.36
N PRO A 75 4.03 2.08 12.12
CA PRO A 75 2.92 2.99 12.40
C PRO A 75 2.40 3.75 11.17
N ALA A 76 3.27 4.11 10.23
CA ALA A 76 2.85 4.77 8.99
C ALA A 76 2.11 3.79 8.08
N PHE A 77 2.60 2.54 8.00
CA PHE A 77 1.89 1.44 7.34
C PHE A 77 0.46 1.26 7.87
N LEU A 78 0.30 1.19 9.19
CA LEU A 78 -1.03 1.10 9.82
C LEU A 78 -1.91 2.33 9.50
N LYS A 79 -1.36 3.55 9.56
CA LYS A 79 -2.09 4.78 9.23
C LYS A 79 -2.54 4.83 7.77
N LEU A 80 -1.73 4.31 6.83
CA LEU A 80 -2.09 4.20 5.42
C LEU A 80 -3.26 3.23 5.23
N LEU A 81 -3.19 2.05 5.86
CA LEU A 81 -4.25 1.05 5.77
C LEU A 81 -5.55 1.52 6.43
N ILE A 82 -5.48 2.02 7.66
CA ILE A 82 -6.65 2.48 8.42
C ILE A 82 -7.28 3.69 7.72
N GLY A 83 -6.48 4.68 7.32
CA GLY A 83 -7.01 5.86 6.65
C GLY A 83 -7.57 5.56 5.27
N GLY A 84 -6.94 4.67 4.50
CA GLY A 84 -7.51 4.15 3.25
C GLY A 84 -8.85 3.45 3.48
N GLY A 85 -8.96 2.63 4.54
CA GLY A 85 -10.20 1.97 4.94
C GLY A 85 -11.30 2.97 5.35
N ILE A 86 -10.96 4.01 6.12
CA ILE A 86 -11.90 5.07 6.51
C ILE A 86 -12.37 5.86 5.29
N ILE A 87 -11.47 6.23 4.39
CA ILE A 87 -11.83 6.93 3.14
C ILE A 87 -12.75 6.04 2.32
N PHE A 88 -12.43 4.75 2.16
CA PHE A 88 -13.28 3.82 1.44
C PHE A 88 -14.68 3.70 2.08
N TRP A 89 -14.75 3.59 3.41
CA TRP A 89 -16.01 3.54 4.16
C TRP A 89 -16.87 4.80 3.96
N ILE A 90 -16.28 5.99 4.11
CA ILE A 90 -16.97 7.27 3.90
C ILE A 90 -17.47 7.37 2.46
N THR A 91 -16.61 7.01 1.52
CA THR A 91 -16.89 7.07 0.09
C THR A 91 -18.00 6.08 -0.30
N TRP A 92 -18.08 4.92 0.38
CA TRP A 92 -19.17 3.95 0.18
C TRP A 92 -20.55 4.49 0.57
N ASN A 93 -20.61 5.36 1.60
CA ASN A 93 -21.85 6.01 2.00
C ASN A 93 -22.32 7.05 0.96
N TYR A 94 -21.42 7.61 0.17
CA TYR A 94 -21.70 8.65 -0.82
C TYR A 94 -21.23 8.22 -2.22
N LYS A 95 -22.12 7.56 -2.97
CA LYS A 95 -21.81 6.98 -4.30
C LYS A 95 -21.20 7.98 -5.30
N GLY A 96 -21.55 9.26 -5.23
CA GLY A 96 -20.95 10.31 -6.07
C GLY A 96 -19.48 10.58 -5.74
N LEU A 97 -19.09 10.42 -4.47
CA LEU A 97 -17.72 10.62 -4.02
C LEU A 97 -16.76 9.53 -4.53
N ILE A 98 -17.26 8.33 -4.85
CA ILE A 98 -16.46 7.21 -5.38
C ILE A 98 -15.75 7.61 -6.66
N LEU A 99 -16.47 8.28 -7.58
CA LEU A 99 -15.95 8.60 -8.90
C LEU A 99 -15.06 9.85 -8.90
N PHE A 100 -15.31 10.80 -7.99
CA PHE A 100 -14.65 12.12 -8.04
C PHE A 100 -13.70 12.40 -6.86
N GLY A 101 -13.99 11.86 -5.68
CA GLY A 101 -13.26 12.18 -4.44
C GLY A 101 -12.26 11.12 -4.00
N LEU A 102 -12.48 9.85 -4.36
CA LEU A 102 -11.68 8.73 -3.84
C LEU A 102 -10.19 8.88 -4.14
N ILE A 103 -9.82 9.13 -5.39
CA ILE A 103 -8.41 9.24 -5.79
C ILE A 103 -7.76 10.46 -5.12
N GLY A 104 -8.43 11.63 -5.13
CA GLY A 104 -7.90 12.85 -4.52
C GLY A 104 -7.71 12.73 -3.00
N LEU A 105 -8.70 12.16 -2.30
CA LEU A 105 -8.62 11.93 -0.85
C LEU A 105 -7.51 10.95 -0.49
N LEU A 106 -7.35 9.87 -1.27
CA LEU A 106 -6.25 8.92 -1.09
C LEU A 106 -4.90 9.60 -1.31
N THR A 107 -4.73 10.37 -2.38
CA THR A 107 -3.46 11.07 -2.65
C THR A 107 -3.10 12.05 -1.53
N VAL A 108 -4.05 12.86 -1.07
CA VAL A 108 -3.82 13.82 0.03
C VAL A 108 -3.48 13.09 1.33
N TRP A 109 -4.23 12.04 1.67
CA TRP A 109 -3.98 11.25 2.88
C TRP A 109 -2.63 10.56 2.87
N ASN A 110 -2.31 9.89 1.77
CA ASN A 110 -1.02 9.22 1.59
C ASN A 110 0.12 10.23 1.68
N GLY A 111 -0.06 11.42 1.11
CA GLY A 111 0.89 12.51 1.21
C GLY A 111 1.15 12.95 2.67
N LEU A 112 0.10 13.14 3.46
CA LEU A 112 0.24 13.53 4.86
C LEU A 112 0.94 12.45 5.71
N VAL A 113 0.58 11.18 5.51
CA VAL A 113 1.13 10.07 6.32
C VAL A 113 2.59 9.80 5.99
N THR A 114 2.99 9.94 4.73
CA THR A 114 4.37 9.68 4.29
C THR A 114 5.32 10.87 4.43
N LYS A 115 4.82 12.06 4.80
CA LYS A 115 5.65 13.27 4.94
C LYS A 115 6.85 13.10 5.88
N GLN A 116 6.62 12.55 7.08
CA GLN A 116 7.68 12.33 8.07
C GLN A 116 8.76 11.34 7.61
N TRP A 117 8.38 10.38 6.77
CA TRP A 117 9.32 9.41 6.22
C TRP A 117 10.14 10.02 5.08
N ARG A 118 9.54 10.88 4.26
CA ARG A 118 10.21 11.63 3.19
C ARG A 118 11.26 12.61 3.74
N GLU A 119 10.90 13.40 4.75
CA GLU A 119 11.85 14.31 5.42
C GLU A 119 13.09 13.57 5.97
N LYS A 120 12.92 12.35 6.49
CA LYS A 120 14.04 11.50 6.90
C LYS A 120 14.88 11.03 5.71
N LEU A 121 14.23 10.71 4.59
CA LEU A 121 14.93 10.27 3.39
C LEU A 121 15.79 11.38 2.80
N ASP A 122 15.22 12.58 2.71
CA ASP A 122 15.91 13.77 2.20
C ASP A 122 17.13 14.10 3.07
N THR A 123 16.98 14.05 4.39
CA THR A 123 18.11 14.21 5.32
C THR A 123 19.22 13.20 5.06
N HIS A 124 18.87 11.94 4.76
CA HIS A 124 19.87 10.93 4.43
C HIS A 124 20.51 11.17 3.08
N LEU A 125 19.76 11.60 2.06
CA LEU A 125 20.29 11.90 0.72
C LEU A 125 21.23 13.11 0.75
N GLU A 126 20.87 14.19 1.47
CA GLU A 126 21.74 15.36 1.65
C GLU A 126 23.02 15.03 2.44
N SER A 127 23.00 14.04 3.34
CA SER A 127 24.20 13.63 4.08
C SER A 127 25.24 12.87 3.24
N TYR A 128 24.90 12.49 2.01
CA TYR A 128 25.81 11.82 1.07
C TYR A 128 26.37 12.77 0.00
N GLU A 129 25.97 14.04 -0.02
CA GLU A 129 26.63 15.12 -0.78
C GLU A 129 27.74 15.80 0.05
#